data_AF-A0A2S4MND2-F1
#
_entry.id   AF-A0A2S4MND2-F1
#
_cell.length_a   1.000
_cell.length_b   1.000
_cell.length_c   1.000
_cell.angle_alpha   90.00
_cell.angle_beta   90.00
_cell.angle_gamma   90.00
#
_symmetry.space_group_name_H-M   'P 1'
#
loop_
_entity.id
_entity.type
_entity.pdbx_description
1 polymer ?
#
loop_
_entity_poly.entity_id
_entity_poly.type
_entity_poly.pdbx_seq_one_letter_code
_entity_poly.pdbx_strand_id
1 'polypeptide(L)'
;MNASLPDLSAFWMPFMSHDGRQILDGTAGLWCVNAGHCRADGRRGRKRATIDLYEREGLFGRAAQMAPIFEREIHKLRGEPHVIDVRNLGLVGGVELEPREGAPGARAYETFVRCYQKGVLIRYTGDILAFSPPLIVDEKQIEEIFSTVALVLREVD
;
A
#
# COMPACT_ATOMS: atom_id res chain seq x y z
N MET A 1 20.71 -21.77 21.95
CA MET A 1 19.49 -21.13 22.50
C MET A 1 18.75 -20.52 21.33
N ASN A 2 17.66 -21.17 20.91
CA ASN A 2 16.85 -20.76 19.76
C ASN A 2 15.98 -19.58 20.21
N ALA A 3 16.41 -18.35 19.97
CA ALA A 3 15.54 -17.20 20.09
C ALA A 3 14.64 -17.21 18.85
N SER A 4 13.45 -17.76 18.99
CA SER A 4 12.36 -17.57 18.03
C SER A 4 12.20 -16.07 17.81
N LEU A 5 12.53 -15.62 16.59
CA LEU A 5 12.34 -14.23 16.18
C LEU A 5 10.87 -13.86 16.42
N PRO A 6 10.57 -12.69 17.00
CA PRO A 6 9.20 -12.22 17.11
C PRO A 6 8.58 -12.12 15.70
N ASP A 7 7.30 -12.44 15.60
CA ASP A 7 6.51 -12.36 14.38
C ASP A 7 6.74 -11.00 13.70
N LEU A 8 7.23 -11.01 12.45
CA LEU A 8 7.57 -9.81 11.70
C LEU A 8 6.35 -8.94 11.39
N SER A 9 5.14 -9.48 11.49
CA SER A 9 3.88 -8.71 11.48
C SER A 9 3.80 -7.71 12.65
N ALA A 10 4.45 -8.01 13.78
CA ALA A 10 4.37 -7.24 15.03
C ALA A 10 5.24 -5.97 15.05
N PHE A 11 5.98 -5.70 13.97
CA PHE A 11 6.86 -4.53 13.87
C PHE A 11 6.38 -3.52 12.81
N TRP A 12 5.14 -3.68 12.37
CA TRP A 12 4.45 -2.71 11.56
C TRP A 12 4.21 -1.45 12.41
N MET A 13 4.96 -0.37 12.14
CA MET A 13 4.61 0.95 12.64
C MET A 13 3.64 1.60 11.64
N PRO A 14 2.36 1.81 11.99
CA PRO A 14 1.46 2.61 11.18
C PRO A 14 2.07 3.98 10.93
N PHE A 15 1.77 4.57 9.77
CA PHE A 15 2.05 5.99 9.59
C PHE A 15 1.20 6.76 10.61
N MET A 16 1.86 7.53 11.48
CA MET A 16 1.17 8.38 12.44
C MET A 16 0.87 9.71 11.80
N SER A 17 -0.42 10.02 11.66
CA SER A 17 -0.85 11.36 11.26
C SER A 17 -0.51 12.39 12.34
N HIS A 18 -0.45 13.67 11.96
CA HIS A 18 -0.19 14.78 12.89
C HIS A 18 -1.26 14.88 14.01
N ASP A 19 -2.44 14.29 13.79
CA ASP A 19 -3.57 14.27 14.71
C ASP A 19 -3.60 13.01 15.61
N GLY A 20 -2.59 12.13 15.50
CA GLY A 20 -2.47 10.93 16.30
C GLY A 20 -3.19 9.69 15.74
N ARG A 21 -3.82 9.76 14.56
CA ARG A 21 -4.41 8.58 13.90
C ARG A 21 -3.35 7.66 13.31
N GLN A 22 -3.60 6.35 13.44
CA GLN A 22 -2.85 5.31 12.73
C GLN A 22 -3.38 5.21 11.30
N ILE A 23 -2.47 5.26 10.32
CA ILE A 23 -2.80 5.18 8.90
C ILE A 23 -2.06 3.99 8.28
N LEU A 24 -2.82 3.16 7.57
CA LEU A 24 -2.33 2.04 6.78
C LEU A 24 -1.69 2.52 5.48
N ASP A 25 -0.41 2.17 5.30
CA ASP A 25 0.39 2.63 4.16
C ASP A 25 0.26 1.68 2.96
N GLY A 26 -0.51 2.10 1.94
CA GLY A 26 -0.62 1.41 0.66
C GLY A 26 0.41 1.82 -0.39
N THR A 27 1.38 2.68 -0.06
CA THR A 27 2.26 3.37 -1.02
C THR A 27 3.75 3.35 -0.71
N ALA A 28 4.14 2.90 0.49
CA ALA A 28 5.53 2.87 0.95
C ALA A 28 6.51 2.30 -0.09
N GLY A 29 6.05 1.30 -0.84
CA GLY A 29 6.81 0.60 -1.85
C GLY A 29 7.03 1.36 -3.16
N LEU A 30 6.54 2.60 -3.28
CA LEU A 30 6.85 3.53 -4.37
C LEU A 30 8.10 4.37 -4.08
N TRP A 31 8.70 4.24 -2.88
CA TRP A 31 9.90 4.96 -2.45
C TRP A 31 11.12 4.02 -2.28
N CYS A 32 12.32 4.58 -2.10
CA CYS A 32 13.60 3.85 -2.20
C CYS A 32 13.86 2.69 -1.19
N VAL A 33 12.98 2.40 -0.23
CA VAL A 33 13.16 1.29 0.74
C VAL A 33 11.80 0.67 1.13
N ASN A 34 11.39 -0.39 0.44
CA ASN A 34 10.13 -1.12 0.68
C ASN A 34 10.15 -1.99 1.96
N ALA A 35 11.12 -1.77 2.85
CA ALA A 35 11.35 -2.52 4.10
C ALA A 35 10.48 -2.06 5.28
N GLY A 36 9.72 -0.95 5.12
CA GLY A 36 8.92 -0.33 6.18
C GLY A 36 9.61 0.86 6.87
N HIS A 37 8.83 1.64 7.63
CA HIS A 37 9.26 2.90 8.25
C HIS A 37 10.05 2.70 9.56
N CYS A 38 11.08 3.54 9.78
CA CYS A 38 11.79 3.79 11.04
C CYS A 38 11.99 2.59 12.00
N ARG A 39 12.72 1.54 11.57
CA ARG A 39 13.09 0.42 12.47
C ARG A 39 14.29 0.77 13.36
N ALA A 40 14.29 0.26 14.59
CA ALA A 40 15.29 0.51 15.65
C ALA A 40 16.69 -0.08 15.41
N ASP A 41 16.95 -0.65 14.23
CA ASP A 41 18.28 -1.16 13.86
C ASP A 41 19.24 0.01 13.57
N GLY A 42 20.16 0.23 14.50
CA GLY A 42 21.14 1.29 14.46
C GLY A 42 22.34 1.01 13.57
N ARG A 43 22.70 2.01 12.75
CA ARG A 43 24.06 2.35 12.28
C ARG A 43 24.89 1.22 11.63
N ARG A 44 24.87 1.14 10.29
CA ARG A 44 26.05 1.27 9.38
C ARG A 44 25.67 1.01 7.91
N GLY A 45 26.21 1.82 6.99
CA GLY A 45 26.30 1.48 5.56
C GLY A 45 24.97 1.39 4.80
N ARG A 46 24.40 2.55 4.43
CA ARG A 46 23.02 2.76 3.93
C ARG A 46 22.63 2.11 2.58
N LYS A 47 23.45 1.21 2.02
CA LYS A 47 23.11 0.41 0.83
C LYS A 47 23.25 -1.11 1.05
N ARG A 48 24.23 -1.54 1.85
CA ARG A 48 24.47 -2.97 2.11
C ARG A 48 23.48 -3.52 3.13
N ALA A 49 23.22 -2.77 4.20
CA ALA A 49 22.28 -3.14 5.24
C ALA A 49 20.84 -3.42 4.73
N THR A 50 20.38 -2.71 3.70
CA THR A 50 19.04 -2.94 3.12
C THR A 50 18.97 -4.24 2.32
N ILE A 51 20.01 -4.54 1.53
CA ILE A 51 20.07 -5.77 0.75
C ILE A 51 20.24 -6.98 1.69
N ASP A 52 21.12 -6.84 2.69
CA ASP A 52 21.34 -7.85 3.73
C ASP A 52 20.03 -8.13 4.51
N LEU A 53 19.21 -7.10 4.74
CA LEU A 53 17.89 -7.23 5.35
C LEU A 53 16.92 -8.00 4.44
N TYR A 54 16.89 -7.69 3.14
CA TYR A 54 16.03 -8.37 2.18
C TYR A 54 16.33 -9.87 2.10
N GLU A 55 17.62 -10.22 2.12
CA GLU A 55 18.07 -11.60 2.14
C GLU A 55 17.75 -12.28 3.47
N ARG A 56 18.13 -11.66 4.60
CA ARG A 56 17.92 -12.22 5.94
C ARG A 56 16.44 -12.46 6.26
N GLU A 57 15.57 -11.56 5.85
CA GLU A 57 14.13 -11.62 6.14
C GLU A 57 13.31 -12.26 5.02
N GLY A 58 13.96 -12.71 3.92
CA GLY A 58 13.28 -13.39 2.83
C GLY A 58 12.17 -12.56 2.18
N LEU A 59 12.32 -11.24 2.13
CA LEU A 59 11.24 -10.31 1.76
C LEU A 59 10.71 -10.54 0.34
N PHE A 60 11.56 -10.99 -0.58
CA PHE A 60 11.11 -11.34 -1.93
C PHE A 60 10.23 -12.59 -1.96
N GLY A 61 10.52 -13.58 -1.11
CA GLY A 61 9.67 -14.77 -0.96
C GLY A 61 8.30 -14.40 -0.41
N ARG A 62 8.26 -13.52 0.60
CA ARG A 62 7.01 -12.98 1.14
C ARG A 62 6.24 -12.17 0.08
N ALA A 63 6.92 -11.30 -0.66
CA ALA A 63 6.30 -10.52 -1.72
C ALA A 63 5.69 -11.41 -2.82
N ALA A 64 6.39 -12.48 -3.21
CA ALA A 64 5.88 -13.46 -4.15
C ALA A 64 4.65 -14.22 -3.62
N GLN A 65 4.60 -14.51 -2.32
CA GLN A 65 3.42 -15.13 -1.69
C GLN A 65 2.23 -14.17 -1.61
N MET A 66 2.47 -12.88 -1.40
CA MET A 66 1.41 -11.87 -1.30
C MET A 66 0.92 -11.39 -2.67
N ALA A 67 1.70 -11.52 -3.73
CA ALA A 67 1.33 -11.06 -5.07
C ALA A 67 -0.01 -11.62 -5.59
N PRO A 68 -0.32 -12.93 -5.49
CA PRO A 68 -1.63 -13.46 -5.90
C PRO A 68 -2.80 -12.90 -5.07
N ILE A 69 -2.58 -12.60 -3.79
CA ILE A 69 -3.58 -12.01 -2.90
C ILE A 69 -3.82 -10.57 -3.32
N PHE A 70 -2.74 -9.81 -3.53
CA PHE A 70 -2.81 -8.43 -4.01
C PHE A 70 -3.54 -8.34 -5.37
N GLU A 71 -3.21 -9.23 -6.31
CA GLU A 71 -3.89 -9.32 -7.61
C GLU A 71 -5.39 -9.59 -7.44
N ARG A 72 -5.75 -10.60 -6.64
CA ARG A 72 -7.15 -10.93 -6.34
C ARG A 72 -7.90 -9.72 -5.79
N GLU A 73 -7.34 -9.03 -4.79
CA GLU A 73 -8.02 -7.94 -4.11
C GLU A 73 -8.11 -6.66 -4.94
N ILE A 74 -7.03 -6.23 -5.63
CA ILE A 74 -7.08 -5.03 -6.48
C ILE A 74 -8.07 -5.22 -7.63
N HIS A 75 -8.15 -6.43 -8.20
CA HIS A 75 -9.08 -6.71 -9.30
C HIS A 75 -10.55 -6.77 -8.87
N LYS A 76 -10.86 -6.87 -7.56
CA LYS A 76 -12.25 -6.72 -7.09
C LYS A 76 -12.80 -5.31 -7.32
N LEU A 77 -11.92 -4.31 -7.49
CA LEU A 77 -12.33 -2.95 -7.83
C LEU A 77 -12.88 -2.84 -9.26
N ARG A 78 -12.70 -3.87 -10.10
CA ARG A 78 -13.34 -3.90 -11.42
C ARG A 78 -14.85 -3.94 -11.25
N GLY A 79 -15.54 -2.93 -11.80
CA GLY A 79 -16.98 -2.78 -11.69
C GLY A 79 -17.44 -1.89 -10.53
N GLU A 80 -16.51 -1.40 -9.70
CA GLU A 80 -16.82 -0.29 -8.80
C GLU A 80 -17.07 1.01 -9.58
N PRO A 81 -17.82 1.97 -9.03
CA PRO A 81 -18.09 3.24 -9.69
C PRO A 81 -16.81 3.94 -10.15
N HIS A 82 -16.89 4.55 -11.34
CA HIS A 82 -15.83 5.33 -11.96
C HIS A 82 -14.57 4.56 -12.36
N VAL A 83 -14.44 3.27 -12.06
CA VAL A 83 -13.24 2.50 -12.41
C VAL A 83 -13.26 2.12 -13.89
N ILE A 84 -12.27 2.58 -14.65
CA ILE A 84 -12.15 2.30 -16.10
C ILE A 84 -11.13 1.20 -16.41
N ASP A 85 -10.06 1.09 -15.62
CA ASP A 85 -9.04 0.05 -15.78
C ASP A 85 -8.38 -0.32 -14.44
N VAL A 86 -7.94 -1.57 -14.33
CA VAL A 86 -7.19 -2.08 -13.18
C VAL A 86 -6.03 -2.92 -13.69
N ARG A 87 -4.81 -2.55 -13.29
CA ARG A 87 -3.57 -3.20 -13.70
C ARG A 87 -2.67 -3.48 -12.51
N ASN A 88 -1.99 -4.61 -12.49
CA ASN A 88 -1.04 -4.95 -11.44
C ASN A 88 0.16 -5.74 -11.98
N LEU A 89 1.25 -5.74 -11.21
CA LEU A 89 2.39 -6.61 -11.38
C LEU A 89 3.05 -6.82 -10.01
N GLY A 90 3.00 -8.05 -9.50
CA GLY A 90 3.47 -8.35 -8.14
C GLY A 90 2.66 -7.56 -7.10
N LEU A 91 3.36 -6.83 -6.23
CA LEU A 91 2.75 -5.92 -5.24
C LEU A 91 2.62 -4.49 -5.74
N VAL A 92 2.68 -4.25 -7.05
CA VAL A 92 2.46 -2.91 -7.62
C VAL A 92 1.14 -2.92 -8.38
N GLY A 93 0.31 -1.91 -8.18
CA GLY A 93 -1.01 -1.81 -8.78
C GLY A 93 -1.41 -0.39 -9.17
N GLY A 94 -2.23 -0.28 -10.19
CA GLY A 94 -2.84 0.95 -10.67
C GLY A 94 -4.33 0.75 -10.94
N VAL A 95 -5.15 1.66 -10.42
CA VAL A 95 -6.59 1.72 -10.70
C VAL A 95 -6.86 3.05 -11.36
N GLU A 96 -7.32 3.02 -12.60
CA GLU A 96 -7.63 4.21 -13.37
C GLU A 96 -9.10 4.55 -13.19
N LEU A 97 -9.36 5.82 -12.87
CA LEU A 97 -10.70 6.35 -12.71
C LEU A 97 -11.08 7.16 -13.96
N GLU A 98 -12.37 7.21 -14.25
CA GLU A 98 -12.91 8.18 -15.18
C GLU A 98 -12.58 9.59 -14.65
N PRO A 99 -12.19 10.54 -15.51
CA PRO A 99 -12.02 11.93 -15.11
C PRO A 99 -13.38 12.63 -14.92
N ARG A 100 -13.41 13.68 -14.09
CA ARG A 100 -14.56 14.61 -14.08
C ARG A 100 -14.47 15.56 -15.27
N GLU A 101 -15.62 15.95 -15.81
CA GLU A 101 -15.67 16.90 -16.92
C GLU A 101 -14.95 18.21 -16.57
N GLY A 102 -13.97 18.59 -17.38
CA GLY A 102 -13.15 19.80 -17.15
C GLY A 102 -12.24 19.75 -15.91
N ALA A 103 -12.20 18.64 -15.16
CA ALA A 103 -11.43 18.51 -13.93
C ALA A 103 -10.70 17.14 -13.81
N PRO A 104 -9.72 16.84 -14.69
CA PRO A 104 -8.89 15.63 -14.59
C PRO A 104 -8.16 15.56 -13.24
N GLY A 105 -8.12 14.37 -12.64
CA GLY A 105 -7.50 14.07 -11.36
C GLY A 105 -8.27 14.53 -10.13
N ALA A 106 -9.35 15.30 -10.28
CA ALA A 106 -10.12 15.80 -9.14
C ALA A 106 -10.80 14.65 -8.35
N ARG A 107 -11.33 13.65 -9.06
CA ARG A 107 -11.96 12.46 -8.44
C ARG A 107 -10.92 11.60 -7.71
N ALA A 108 -9.76 11.39 -8.33
CA ALA A 108 -8.67 10.63 -7.71
C ALA A 108 -8.10 11.34 -6.47
N TYR A 109 -7.97 12.67 -6.50
CA TYR A 109 -7.58 13.47 -5.33
C TYR A 109 -8.62 13.37 -4.20
N GLU A 110 -9.90 13.50 -4.51
CA GLU A 110 -10.96 13.37 -3.50
C GLU A 110 -10.97 11.97 -2.88
N THR A 111 -10.82 10.93 -3.72
CA THR A 111 -10.69 9.53 -3.27
C THR A 111 -9.50 9.37 -2.33
N PHE A 112 -8.35 9.97 -2.66
CA PHE A 112 -7.17 10.00 -1.81
C PHE A 112 -7.45 10.63 -0.44
N VAL A 113 -8.05 11.83 -0.41
CA VAL A 113 -8.35 12.53 0.84
C VAL A 113 -9.29 11.71 1.73
N ARG A 114 -10.35 11.13 1.14
CA ARG A 114 -11.32 10.32 1.88
C ARG A 114 -10.74 9.00 2.38
N CYS A 115 -9.89 8.32 1.58
CA CYS A 115 -9.15 7.15 2.05
C CYS A 115 -8.26 7.50 3.24
N TYR A 116 -7.54 8.62 3.17
CA TYR A 116 -6.68 9.08 4.27
C TYR A 116 -7.47 9.43 5.53
N GLN A 117 -8.67 10.01 5.39
CA GLN A 117 -9.58 10.24 6.52
C GLN A 117 -10.04 8.92 7.16
N LYS A 118 -10.26 7.89 6.34
CA LYS A 118 -10.64 6.52 6.79
C LYS A 118 -9.44 5.66 7.21
N GLY A 119 -8.23 6.21 7.24
CA GLY A 119 -7.06 5.52 7.76
C GLY A 119 -6.24 4.75 6.74
N VAL A 120 -6.43 4.97 5.43
CA VAL A 120 -5.59 4.35 4.38
C VAL A 120 -4.90 5.41 3.54
N LEU A 121 -3.57 5.37 3.52
CA LEU A 121 -2.75 6.22 2.66
C LEU A 121 -2.59 5.54 1.29
N ILE A 122 -3.16 6.16 0.27
CA ILE A 122 -2.98 5.79 -1.14
C ILE A 122 -2.23 6.90 -1.88
N ARG A 123 -1.75 6.63 -3.09
CA ARG A 123 -1.18 7.67 -3.96
C ARG A 123 -2.08 7.84 -5.15
N TYR A 124 -2.21 9.05 -5.66
CA TYR A 124 -2.85 9.32 -6.93
C TYR A 124 -1.88 10.06 -7.86
N THR A 125 -2.06 9.91 -9.18
CA THR A 125 -1.31 10.63 -10.21
C THR A 125 -2.22 10.81 -11.42
N GLY A 126 -2.70 12.04 -11.64
CA GLY A 126 -3.81 12.27 -12.56
C GLY A 126 -5.05 11.50 -12.06
N ASP A 127 -5.69 10.76 -12.95
CA ASP A 127 -6.86 9.93 -12.65
C ASP A 127 -6.52 8.51 -12.16
N ILE A 128 -5.25 8.21 -11.91
CA ILE A 128 -4.80 6.87 -11.51
C ILE A 128 -4.51 6.85 -10.02
N LEU A 129 -5.10 5.90 -9.30
CA LEU A 129 -4.69 5.49 -7.94
C LEU A 129 -3.57 4.46 -8.06
N ALA A 130 -2.44 4.72 -7.40
CA ALA A 130 -1.25 3.88 -7.42
C ALA A 130 -1.00 3.24 -6.06
N PHE A 131 -0.70 1.94 -6.08
CA PHE A 131 -0.52 1.08 -4.92
C PHE A 131 0.84 0.38 -5.00
N SER A 132 1.57 0.40 -3.91
CA SER A 132 2.76 -0.43 -3.69
C SER A 132 2.96 -0.53 -2.18
N PRO A 133 2.29 -1.46 -1.49
CA PRO A 133 2.47 -1.62 -0.05
C PRO A 133 3.89 -2.10 0.30
N PRO A 134 4.34 -1.95 1.56
CA PRO A 134 5.59 -2.54 2.05
C PRO A 134 5.67 -4.05 1.77
N LEU A 135 6.87 -4.61 1.57
CA LEU A 135 7.03 -6.06 1.33
C LEU A 135 6.64 -6.93 2.55
N ILE A 136 6.49 -6.30 3.71
CA ILE A 136 6.04 -6.91 4.96
C ILE A 136 4.51 -6.91 5.11
N VAL A 137 3.75 -6.34 4.17
CA VAL A 137 2.27 -6.34 4.21
C VAL A 137 1.70 -7.74 4.38
N ASP A 138 0.57 -7.86 5.07
CA ASP A 138 -0.18 -9.13 5.22
C ASP A 138 -1.50 -9.14 4.43
N GLU A 139 -2.14 -10.31 4.35
CA GLU A 139 -3.40 -10.49 3.61
C GLU A 139 -4.53 -9.58 4.12
N LYS A 140 -4.68 -9.41 5.43
CA LYS A 140 -5.76 -8.60 6.00
C LYS A 140 -5.57 -7.13 5.69
N GLN A 141 -4.32 -6.66 5.71
CA GLN A 141 -3.96 -5.30 5.34
C GLN A 141 -4.24 -5.03 3.85
N ILE A 142 -3.95 -5.99 2.97
CA ILE A 142 -4.28 -5.89 1.55
C ILE A 142 -5.81 -5.77 1.39
N GLU A 143 -6.58 -6.64 2.06
CA GLU A 143 -8.04 -6.59 2.06
C GLU A 143 -8.56 -5.26 2.60
N GLU A 144 -7.98 -4.73 3.68
CA GLU A 144 -8.35 -3.44 4.28
C GLU A 144 -8.12 -2.26 3.33
N ILE A 145 -6.98 -2.24 2.62
CA ILE A 145 -6.66 -1.21 1.64
C ILE A 145 -7.75 -1.17 0.56
N PHE A 146 -8.00 -2.31 -0.09
CA PHE A 146 -8.90 -2.34 -1.25
C PHE A 146 -10.38 -2.27 -0.87
N SER A 147 -10.79 -2.78 0.29
CA SER A 147 -12.15 -2.59 0.81
C SER A 147 -12.44 -1.13 1.16
N THR A 148 -11.46 -0.41 1.74
CA THR A 148 -11.58 1.03 2.00
C THR A 148 -11.70 1.81 0.70
N VAL A 149 -10.89 1.48 -0.31
CA VAL A 149 -10.95 2.12 -1.63
C VAL A 149 -12.32 1.90 -2.28
N ALA A 150 -12.82 0.66 -2.31
CA ALA A 150 -14.13 0.34 -2.86
C ALA A 150 -15.24 1.14 -2.16
N LEU A 151 -15.19 1.22 -0.82
CA LEU A 151 -16.15 2.00 -0.05
C LEU A 151 -16.11 3.48 -0.42
N VAL A 152 -14.91 4.08 -0.53
CA VAL A 152 -14.77 5.49 -0.90
C VAL A 152 -15.22 5.74 -2.33
N LEU A 153 -14.94 4.85 -3.28
CA LEU A 153 -15.37 4.97 -4.67
C LEU A 153 -16.90 5.07 -4.81
N ARG A 154 -17.64 4.40 -3.92
CA ARG A 154 -19.11 4.49 -3.85
C ARG A 154 -19.64 5.76 -3.18
N GLU A 155 -18.79 6.50 -2.47
CA GLU A 155 -19.15 7.75 -1.80
C GLU A 155 -18.76 9.01 -2.61
N VAL A 156 -17.93 8.86 -3.65
CA VAL A 156 -17.47 9.96 -4.52
C VAL A 156 -18.23 9.95 -5.85
N ASP A 157 -18.47 11.14 -6.39
CA ASP A 157 -19.16 11.36 -7.67
C ASP A 157 -18.19 11.60 -8.84
#